data_AF-W4RX68-F1
#
_entry.id   AF-W4RX68-F1
#
_cell.length_a   1.000
_cell.length_b   1.000
_cell.length_c   1.000
_cell.angle_alpha   90.00
_cell.angle_beta   90.00
_cell.angle_gamma   90.00
#
_symmetry.space_group_name_H-M   'P 1'
#
loop_
_entity.id
_entity.type
_entity.pdbx_description
1 polymer ?
#
loop_
_entity_poly.entity_id
_entity_poly.type
_entity_poly.pdbx_seq_one_letter_code
_entity_poly.pdbx_strand_id
1 'polypeptide(L)'
;MIQAFPAREEEQVYVLMDSWYTSRKLVDTCNAKGFHVIGAVKSNRKIRPNGIKVSMAEFAGQYIQNPDLRSVTVKGKGKFRIYEYEGPVSDIENAKVLLSWEKKFTQDQKPFCILCTDLTLDVVTILEYYNVRWEIETGYRYFKELLGFDQYQLLSFKAIERYWTIQYLVQNFLEFQRFEWSKTKPVTLGDTVRRIRSEMLGQLVVYAYQEGMASTPLKIVLKTLKLIA
;
A
#
# COMPACT_ATOMS: atom_id res chain seq x y z
N MET A 1 -12.42 -6.02 -10.81
CA MET A 1 -10.98 -5.85 -10.53
C MET A 1 -10.29 -7.19 -10.31
N ILE A 2 -10.59 -7.95 -9.23
CA ILE A 2 -9.96 -9.28 -8.97
C ILE A 2 -10.12 -10.24 -10.16
N GLN A 3 -11.35 -10.40 -10.67
CA GLN A 3 -11.63 -11.27 -11.83
C GLN A 3 -10.87 -10.87 -13.10
N ALA A 4 -10.58 -9.57 -13.27
CA ALA A 4 -9.91 -9.04 -14.47
C ALA A 4 -8.37 -9.06 -14.38
N PHE A 5 -7.78 -9.27 -13.20
CA PHE A 5 -6.33 -9.25 -13.02
C PHE A 5 -5.66 -10.45 -13.73
N PRO A 6 -4.81 -10.25 -14.75
CA PRO A 6 -4.17 -11.37 -15.43
C PRO A 6 -3.03 -11.89 -14.56
N ALA A 7 -3.15 -13.13 -14.07
CA ALA A 7 -2.09 -13.85 -13.38
C ALA A 7 -1.74 -15.09 -14.20
N ARG A 8 -0.46 -15.41 -14.29
CA ARG A 8 0.00 -16.65 -14.95
C ARG A 8 -0.19 -17.84 -14.00
N GLU A 9 -0.23 -19.06 -14.54
CA GLU A 9 -0.47 -20.27 -13.74
C GLU A 9 0.64 -20.51 -12.71
N GLU A 10 1.87 -20.10 -13.03
CA GLU A 10 3.04 -20.20 -12.16
C GLU A 10 3.18 -19.08 -11.12
N GLU A 11 2.34 -18.03 -11.20
CA GLU A 11 2.43 -16.86 -10.31
C GLU A 11 1.58 -17.04 -9.05
N GLN A 12 2.23 -16.97 -7.89
CA GLN A 12 1.52 -16.90 -6.62
C GLN A 12 1.10 -15.46 -6.32
N VAL A 13 -0.21 -15.20 -6.29
CA VAL A 13 -0.76 -13.85 -6.06
C VAL A 13 -1.30 -13.72 -4.64
N TYR A 14 -0.88 -12.66 -3.95
CA TYR A 14 -1.40 -12.26 -2.65
C TYR A 14 -2.15 -10.93 -2.74
N VAL A 15 -3.42 -10.93 -2.32
CA VAL A 15 -4.28 -9.75 -2.26
C VAL A 15 -4.24 -9.17 -0.85
N LEU A 16 -3.67 -7.98 -0.72
CA LEU A 16 -3.50 -7.29 0.57
C LEU A 16 -4.65 -6.33 0.85
N MET A 17 -5.27 -6.43 2.03
CA MET A 17 -6.54 -5.72 2.29
C MET A 17 -6.62 -5.06 3.67
N ASP A 18 -7.25 -3.90 3.72
CA ASP A 18 -7.66 -3.32 5.00
C ASP A 18 -8.91 -4.05 5.56
N SER A 19 -9.14 -3.88 6.86
CA SER A 19 -10.23 -4.46 7.65
C SER A 19 -11.64 -4.19 7.13
N TRP A 20 -11.82 -3.15 6.32
CA TRP A 20 -13.08 -2.83 5.64
C TRP A 20 -13.40 -3.77 4.48
N TYR A 21 -12.39 -4.42 3.89
CA TYR A 21 -12.54 -5.18 2.63
C TYR A 21 -12.46 -6.71 2.80
N THR A 22 -12.11 -7.20 3.98
CA THR A 22 -11.96 -8.64 4.29
C THR A 22 -13.30 -9.35 4.48
N SER A 23 -14.23 -9.24 3.52
CA SER A 23 -15.53 -9.93 3.55
C SER A 23 -15.43 -11.36 2.98
N ARG A 24 -16.32 -12.28 3.40
CA ARG A 24 -16.39 -13.65 2.86
C ARG A 24 -16.46 -13.65 1.34
N LYS A 25 -17.40 -12.89 0.77
CA LYS A 25 -17.60 -12.80 -0.69
C LYS A 25 -16.30 -12.48 -1.43
N LEU A 26 -15.51 -11.55 -0.91
CA LEU A 26 -14.29 -11.11 -1.58
C LEU A 26 -13.17 -12.13 -1.38
N VAL A 27 -13.03 -12.70 -0.18
CA VAL A 27 -12.10 -13.80 0.10
C VAL A 27 -12.38 -14.99 -0.83
N ASP A 28 -13.64 -15.43 -0.92
CA ASP A 28 -14.06 -16.53 -1.78
C ASP A 28 -13.78 -16.22 -3.27
N THR A 29 -13.97 -14.97 -3.69
CA THR A 29 -13.65 -14.54 -5.06
C THR A 29 -12.15 -14.61 -5.35
N CYS A 30 -11.29 -14.26 -4.39
CA CYS A 30 -9.83 -14.41 -4.53
C CYS A 30 -9.44 -15.88 -4.58
N ASN A 31 -9.92 -16.68 -3.64
CA ASN A 31 -9.62 -18.11 -3.53
C ASN A 31 -10.06 -18.88 -4.78
N ALA A 32 -11.24 -18.56 -5.34
CA ALA A 32 -11.74 -19.17 -6.58
C ALA A 32 -10.84 -18.90 -7.79
N LYS A 33 -9.97 -17.88 -7.72
CA LYS A 33 -8.98 -17.55 -8.74
C LYS A 33 -7.58 -18.11 -8.43
N GLY A 34 -7.44 -18.86 -7.33
CA GLY A 34 -6.15 -19.34 -6.85
C GLY A 34 -5.32 -18.29 -6.11
N PHE A 35 -5.89 -17.12 -5.81
CA PHE A 35 -5.19 -16.07 -5.07
C PHE A 35 -5.34 -16.27 -3.57
N HIS A 36 -4.33 -15.88 -2.81
CA HIS A 36 -4.41 -15.82 -1.35
C HIS A 36 -4.70 -14.40 -0.89
N VAL A 37 -5.37 -14.27 0.26
CA VAL A 37 -5.71 -13.00 0.88
C VAL A 37 -4.93 -12.85 2.17
N ILE A 38 -4.31 -11.70 2.36
CA ILE A 38 -3.77 -11.25 3.65
C ILE A 38 -4.41 -9.92 3.99
N GLY A 39 -5.25 -9.89 5.02
CA GLY A 39 -6.04 -8.69 5.33
C GLY A 39 -6.18 -8.44 6.81
N ALA A 40 -6.22 -7.18 7.23
CA ALA A 40 -6.66 -6.88 8.59
C ALA A 40 -8.10 -7.36 8.79
N VAL A 41 -8.44 -7.69 10.02
CA VAL A 41 -9.82 -8.01 10.43
C VAL A 41 -10.12 -7.32 11.75
N LYS A 42 -11.37 -6.88 11.92
CA LYS A 42 -11.80 -6.26 13.18
C LYS A 42 -11.81 -7.31 14.29
N SER A 43 -11.28 -6.98 15.46
CA SER A 43 -11.20 -7.89 16.61
C SER A 43 -12.56 -8.27 17.22
N ASN A 44 -13.65 -7.62 16.81
CA ASN A 44 -15.01 -8.05 17.17
C ASN A 44 -15.51 -9.25 16.35
N ARG A 45 -14.81 -9.67 15.29
CA ARG A 45 -15.15 -10.89 14.54
C ARG A 45 -15.03 -12.12 15.43
N LYS A 46 -15.90 -13.09 15.17
CA LYS A 46 -16.05 -14.30 15.98
C LYS A 46 -15.13 -15.40 15.46
N ILE A 47 -14.36 -16.00 16.36
CA ILE A 47 -13.57 -17.21 16.11
C ILE A 47 -14.17 -18.38 16.88
N ARG A 48 -13.70 -19.61 16.61
CA ARG A 48 -14.16 -20.82 17.28
C ARG A 48 -13.02 -21.66 17.90
N PRO A 49 -12.20 -21.11 18.81
CA PRO A 49 -11.21 -21.89 19.56
C PRO A 49 -11.92 -23.02 20.32
N ASN A 50 -11.47 -24.26 20.12
CA ASN A 50 -12.07 -25.46 20.72
C ASN A 50 -13.60 -25.55 20.55
N GLY A 51 -14.12 -25.05 19.42
CA GLY A 51 -15.56 -25.05 19.12
C GLY A 51 -16.38 -23.94 19.78
N ILE A 52 -15.81 -23.16 20.70
CA ILE A 52 -16.52 -22.10 21.43
C ILE A 52 -16.53 -20.81 20.61
N LYS A 53 -17.72 -20.29 20.30
CA LYS A 53 -17.87 -19.06 19.51
C LYS A 53 -17.65 -17.82 20.39
N VAL A 54 -16.51 -17.15 20.21
CA VAL A 54 -16.08 -15.99 21.01
C VAL A 54 -15.50 -14.90 20.08
N SER A 55 -15.55 -13.62 20.45
CA SER A 55 -14.88 -12.59 19.63
C SER A 55 -13.37 -12.63 19.84
N MET A 56 -12.56 -12.24 18.85
CA MET A 56 -11.10 -12.21 19.03
C MET A 56 -10.68 -11.28 20.18
N ALA A 57 -11.35 -10.15 20.35
CA ALA A 57 -11.09 -9.20 21.44
C ALA A 57 -11.40 -9.82 22.82
N GLU A 58 -12.55 -10.47 22.94
CA GLU A 58 -12.97 -11.17 24.16
C GLU A 58 -12.06 -12.36 24.46
N PHE A 59 -11.72 -13.14 23.42
CA PHE A 59 -10.81 -14.27 23.55
C PHE A 59 -9.44 -13.83 24.05
N ALA A 60 -8.92 -12.77 23.47
CA ALA A 60 -7.64 -12.20 23.85
C ALA A 60 -7.63 -11.65 25.29
N GLY A 61 -8.71 -10.97 25.69
CA GLY A 61 -8.83 -10.40 27.04
C GLY A 61 -9.10 -11.44 28.12
N GLN A 62 -9.66 -12.60 27.80
CA GLN A 62 -10.05 -13.61 28.80
C GLN A 62 -9.10 -14.81 28.88
N TYR A 63 -8.54 -15.23 27.75
CA TYR A 63 -7.87 -16.55 27.67
C TYR A 63 -6.41 -16.49 27.25
N ILE A 64 -5.96 -15.45 26.55
CA ILE A 64 -4.57 -15.33 26.12
C ILE A 64 -3.71 -14.82 27.27
N GLN A 65 -2.62 -15.51 27.55
CA GLN A 65 -1.60 -15.14 28.52
C GLN A 65 -0.23 -14.96 27.85
N ASN A 66 0.71 -14.31 28.54
CA ASN A 66 2.05 -14.07 28.00
C ASN A 66 2.80 -15.33 27.51
N PRO A 67 2.69 -16.50 28.18
CA PRO A 67 3.33 -17.74 27.70
C PRO A 67 2.79 -18.25 26.36
N ASP A 68 1.55 -17.91 26.00
CA ASP A 68 0.91 -18.35 24.76
C ASP A 68 1.43 -17.57 23.53
N LEU A 69 2.21 -16.51 23.77
CA LEU A 69 2.62 -15.56 22.74
C LEU A 69 4.03 -15.84 22.23
N ARG A 70 4.15 -16.01 20.91
CA ARG A 70 5.44 -16.01 20.21
C ARG A 70 5.93 -14.58 20.03
N SER A 71 7.23 -14.38 20.24
CA SER A 71 7.89 -13.10 19.94
C SER A 71 8.43 -13.13 18.51
N VAL A 72 8.06 -12.14 17.70
CA VAL A 72 8.47 -12.05 16.30
C VAL A 72 9.05 -10.67 16.03
N THR A 73 10.19 -10.60 15.35
CA THR A 73 10.81 -9.33 14.94
C THR A 73 10.63 -9.15 13.44
N VAL A 74 10.01 -8.04 13.03
CA VAL A 74 9.83 -7.69 11.62
C VAL A 74 10.79 -6.57 11.25
N LYS A 75 11.52 -6.75 10.15
CA LYS A 75 12.54 -5.81 9.69
C LYS A 75 11.95 -4.40 9.51
N GLY A 76 12.56 -3.41 10.16
CA GLY A 76 12.13 -2.00 10.07
C GLY A 76 10.85 -1.65 10.85
N LYS A 77 10.22 -2.59 11.56
CA LYS A 77 9.02 -2.35 12.37
C LYS A 77 9.19 -2.67 13.85
N GLY A 78 10.10 -3.58 14.18
CA GLY A 78 10.41 -3.94 15.56
C GLY A 78 9.79 -5.26 15.99
N LYS A 79 9.60 -5.42 17.30
CA LYS A 79 9.19 -6.67 17.93
C LYS A 79 7.69 -6.69 18.24
N PHE A 80 7.04 -7.77 17.85
CA PHE A 80 5.63 -8.06 18.06
C PHE A 80 5.47 -9.31 18.94
N ARG A 81 4.36 -9.34 19.67
CA ARG A 81 3.88 -10.52 20.41
C ARG A 81 2.67 -11.04 19.66
N ILE A 82 2.71 -12.29 19.22
CA ILE A 82 1.71 -12.86 18.33
C ILE A 82 1.08 -14.09 18.99
N TYR A 83 -0.24 -14.20 18.88
CA TYR A 83 -0.97 -15.45 19.04
C TYR A 83 -1.46 -15.90 17.65
N GLU A 84 -1.28 -17.17 17.32
CA GLU A 84 -1.68 -17.76 16.06
C GLU A 84 -2.92 -18.63 16.28
N TYR A 85 -3.97 -18.35 15.52
CA TYR A 85 -5.21 -19.12 15.49
C TYR A 85 -5.41 -19.66 14.08
N GLU A 86 -5.80 -20.92 13.93
CA GLU A 86 -6.29 -21.46 12.67
C GLU A 86 -7.71 -21.98 12.87
N GLY A 87 -8.60 -21.59 11.97
CA GLY A 87 -9.97 -22.07 11.97
C GLY A 87 -10.97 -21.07 11.42
N PRO A 88 -12.27 -21.27 11.72
CA PRO A 88 -13.33 -20.40 11.24
C PRO A 88 -13.26 -18.97 11.80
N VAL A 89 -13.45 -17.98 10.92
CA VAL A 89 -13.49 -16.55 11.27
C VAL A 89 -14.76 -15.91 10.72
N SER A 90 -15.74 -15.67 11.59
CA SER A 90 -17.09 -15.27 11.23
C SER A 90 -17.69 -16.22 10.18
N ASP A 91 -17.79 -15.79 8.93
CA ASP A 91 -18.37 -16.56 7.82
C ASP A 91 -17.30 -17.18 6.91
N ILE A 92 -16.02 -16.97 7.21
CA ILE A 92 -14.87 -17.58 6.51
C ILE A 92 -14.60 -18.93 7.19
N GLU A 93 -14.59 -20.00 6.40
CA GLU A 93 -14.59 -21.38 6.90
C GLU A 93 -13.27 -21.79 7.55
N ASN A 94 -12.14 -21.46 6.91
CA ASN A 94 -10.83 -21.68 7.50
C ASN A 94 -9.86 -20.58 7.07
N ALA A 95 -9.13 -20.03 8.05
CA ALA A 95 -8.03 -19.11 7.80
C ALA A 95 -7.08 -19.12 8.99
N LYS A 96 -5.83 -18.74 8.73
CA LYS A 96 -4.86 -18.41 9.77
C LYS A 96 -5.10 -16.96 10.21
N VAL A 97 -5.15 -16.72 11.51
CA VAL A 97 -5.32 -15.39 12.10
C VAL A 97 -4.20 -15.13 13.09
N LEU A 98 -3.58 -13.97 12.93
CA LEU A 98 -2.55 -13.46 13.83
C LEU A 98 -3.18 -12.38 14.70
N LEU A 99 -3.26 -12.62 16.00
CA LEU A 99 -3.57 -11.60 16.99
C LEU A 99 -2.24 -10.99 17.45
N SER A 100 -2.06 -9.69 17.22
CA SER A 100 -0.77 -9.01 17.35
C SER A 100 -0.81 -7.85 18.33
N TRP A 101 0.24 -7.77 19.15
CA TRP A 101 0.53 -6.64 20.04
C TRP A 101 1.92 -6.09 19.76
N GLU A 102 2.01 -4.77 19.66
CA GLU A 102 3.28 -4.07 19.59
C GLU A 102 3.97 -4.07 20.96
N LYS A 103 5.27 -4.38 20.99
CA LYS A 103 6.12 -4.32 22.19
C LYS A 103 5.69 -5.30 23.29
N LYS A 104 4.83 -4.87 24.24
CA LYS A 104 4.44 -5.64 25.42
C LYS A 104 2.96 -6.00 25.33
N PHE A 105 2.66 -7.25 25.65
CA PHE A 105 1.28 -7.69 25.80
C PHE A 105 0.69 -7.16 27.11
N THR A 106 -0.48 -6.57 27.02
CA THR A 106 -1.35 -6.23 28.15
C THR A 106 -2.75 -6.74 27.85
N GLN A 107 -3.40 -7.30 28.86
CA GLN A 107 -4.68 -7.99 28.71
C GLN A 107 -5.83 -7.04 28.34
N ASP A 108 -5.72 -5.77 28.73
CA ASP A 108 -6.69 -4.71 28.40
C ASP A 108 -6.53 -4.17 26.97
N GLN A 109 -5.38 -4.42 26.31
CA GLN A 109 -5.13 -3.92 24.97
C GLN A 109 -5.73 -4.86 23.92
N LYS A 110 -6.60 -4.31 23.07
CA LYS A 110 -7.16 -5.05 21.93
C LYS A 110 -6.06 -5.40 20.92
N PRO A 111 -6.01 -6.65 20.41
CA PRO A 111 -5.06 -7.04 19.38
C PRO A 111 -5.37 -6.37 18.04
N PHE A 112 -4.31 -6.10 17.28
CA PHE A 112 -4.41 -5.94 15.84
C PHE A 112 -4.50 -7.33 15.20
N CYS A 113 -5.54 -7.59 14.42
CA CYS A 113 -5.79 -8.93 13.89
C CYS A 113 -5.56 -8.97 12.37
N ILE A 114 -4.77 -9.92 11.90
CA ILE A 114 -4.48 -10.15 10.48
C ILE A 114 -4.96 -11.55 10.12
N LEU A 115 -5.74 -11.66 9.06
CA LEU A 115 -6.18 -12.92 8.47
C LEU A 115 -5.30 -13.25 7.25
N CYS A 116 -4.92 -14.51 7.11
CA CYS A 116 -4.23 -15.08 5.96
C CYS A 116 -4.95 -16.36 5.51
N THR A 117 -5.26 -16.47 4.23
CA THR A 117 -5.87 -17.69 3.65
C THR A 117 -4.84 -18.74 3.23
N ASP A 118 -3.57 -18.35 3.10
CA ASP A 118 -2.48 -19.30 2.91
C ASP A 118 -2.05 -19.84 4.28
N LEU A 119 -2.35 -21.11 4.53
CA LEU A 119 -2.04 -21.79 5.79
C LEU A 119 -0.57 -22.21 5.88
N THR A 120 0.13 -22.26 4.74
CA THR A 120 1.52 -22.71 4.65
C THR A 120 2.51 -21.63 5.06
N LEU A 121 2.12 -20.36 4.98
CA LEU A 121 2.98 -19.24 5.36
C LEU A 121 3.26 -19.20 6.87
N ASP A 122 4.50 -18.88 7.20
CA ASP A 122 4.87 -18.55 8.57
C ASP A 122 4.51 -17.09 8.92
N VAL A 123 4.46 -16.82 10.22
CA VAL A 123 4.04 -15.52 10.76
C VAL A 123 4.93 -14.36 10.32
N VAL A 124 6.23 -14.55 10.17
CA VAL A 124 7.13 -13.47 9.72
C VAL A 124 6.76 -13.08 8.30
N THR A 125 6.64 -14.05 7.40
CA THR A 125 6.27 -13.79 6.00
C THR A 125 4.90 -13.15 5.87
N ILE A 126 3.89 -13.57 6.65
CA ILE A 126 2.56 -12.93 6.64
C ILE A 126 2.68 -11.45 7.03
N LEU A 127 3.44 -11.14 8.08
CA LEU A 127 3.64 -9.76 8.54
C LEU A 127 4.43 -8.92 7.52
N GLU A 128 5.46 -9.49 6.90
CA GLU A 128 6.24 -8.83 5.86
C GLU A 128 5.41 -8.54 4.61
N TYR A 129 4.61 -9.51 4.14
CA TYR A 129 3.70 -9.30 3.01
C TYR A 129 2.65 -8.25 3.35
N TYR A 130 2.01 -8.34 4.51
CA TYR A 130 1.00 -7.36 4.91
C TYR A 130 1.58 -5.95 5.04
N ASN A 131 2.86 -5.81 5.37
CA ASN A 131 3.53 -4.52 5.47
C ASN A 131 3.62 -3.79 4.11
N VAL A 132 3.67 -4.51 2.98
CA VAL A 132 3.66 -3.91 1.63
C VAL A 132 2.40 -3.08 1.40
N ARG A 133 1.29 -3.39 2.06
CA ARG A 133 0.04 -2.60 1.99
C ARG A 133 0.26 -1.13 2.36
N TRP A 134 1.21 -0.83 3.24
CA TRP A 134 1.55 0.56 3.63
C TRP A 134 1.98 1.41 2.43
N GLU A 135 2.51 0.80 1.37
CA GLU A 135 2.91 1.50 0.16
C GLU A 135 1.74 2.26 -0.49
N ILE A 136 0.52 1.72 -0.41
CA ILE A 136 -0.69 2.39 -0.91
C ILE A 136 -0.95 3.70 -0.16
N GLU A 137 -0.76 3.72 1.17
CA GLU A 137 -0.97 4.93 1.97
C GLU A 137 0.07 6.00 1.65
N THR A 138 1.33 5.60 1.55
CA THR A 138 2.39 6.52 1.11
C THR A 138 2.16 7.00 -0.34
N GLY A 139 1.67 6.12 -1.22
CA GLY A 139 1.34 6.45 -2.59
C GLY A 139 0.24 7.50 -2.68
N TYR A 140 -0.86 7.34 -1.95
CA TYR A 140 -1.93 8.34 -1.88
C TYR A 140 -1.45 9.67 -1.31
N ARG A 141 -0.55 9.65 -0.33
CA ARG A 141 0.06 10.87 0.18
C ARG A 141 0.84 11.60 -0.91
N TYR A 142 1.67 10.89 -1.67
CA TYR A 142 2.39 11.49 -2.80
C TYR A 142 1.46 12.02 -3.89
N PHE A 143 0.41 11.26 -4.25
CA PHE A 143 -0.59 11.73 -5.21
C PHE A 143 -1.17 13.08 -4.81
N LYS A 144 -1.58 13.23 -3.54
CA LYS A 144 -2.18 14.47 -3.05
C LYS A 144 -1.15 15.59 -2.90
N GLU A 145 -0.10 15.35 -2.11
CA GLU A 145 0.85 16.40 -1.71
C GLU A 145 1.77 16.83 -2.85
N LEU A 146 2.17 15.90 -3.74
CA LEU A 146 3.18 16.16 -4.77
C LEU A 146 2.60 16.40 -6.15
N LEU A 147 1.51 15.70 -6.49
CA LEU A 147 0.89 15.72 -7.81
C LEU A 147 -0.46 16.46 -7.86
N GLY A 148 -0.97 16.92 -6.71
CA GLY A 148 -2.18 17.73 -6.61
C GLY A 148 -3.45 16.94 -6.89
N PHE A 149 -3.46 15.63 -6.64
CA PHE A 149 -4.56 14.74 -7.01
C PHE A 149 -5.91 15.11 -6.40
N ASP A 150 -5.94 15.82 -5.27
CA ASP A 150 -7.16 16.33 -4.62
C ASP A 150 -7.42 17.82 -4.87
N GLN A 151 -6.67 18.45 -5.77
CA GLN A 151 -6.74 19.89 -6.06
C GLN A 151 -7.47 20.20 -7.39
N TYR A 152 -7.85 19.19 -8.17
CA TYR A 152 -8.57 19.41 -9.43
C TYR A 152 -10.01 19.89 -9.17
N GLN A 153 -10.47 20.85 -9.96
CA GLN A 153 -11.83 21.42 -9.89
C GLN A 153 -12.67 21.03 -11.12
N LEU A 154 -12.42 19.85 -11.67
CA LEU A 154 -13.13 19.33 -12.84
C LEU A 154 -14.50 18.80 -12.43
N LEU A 155 -15.55 19.22 -13.15
CA LEU A 155 -16.94 18.81 -12.88
C LEU A 155 -17.43 17.69 -13.80
N SER A 156 -16.85 17.57 -15.01
CA SER A 156 -17.23 16.54 -15.97
C SER A 156 -16.57 15.21 -15.63
N PHE A 157 -17.36 14.15 -15.50
CA PHE A 157 -16.88 12.78 -15.28
C PHE A 157 -15.75 12.39 -16.25
N LYS A 158 -15.93 12.63 -17.54
CA LYS A 158 -14.91 12.35 -18.58
C LYS A 158 -13.61 13.14 -18.37
N ALA A 159 -13.70 14.35 -17.82
CA ALA A 159 -12.52 15.16 -17.53
C ALA A 159 -11.78 14.61 -16.30
N ILE A 160 -12.53 14.16 -15.28
CA ILE A 160 -11.99 13.49 -14.10
C ILE A 160 -11.27 12.19 -14.49
N GLU A 161 -11.89 11.34 -15.32
CA GLU A 161 -11.26 10.11 -15.82
C GLU A 161 -9.94 10.38 -16.55
N ARG A 162 -9.92 11.39 -17.45
CA ARG A 162 -8.71 11.78 -18.17
C ARG A 162 -7.63 12.30 -17.23
N TYR A 163 -8.01 13.15 -16.28
CA TYR A 163 -7.08 13.67 -15.28
C TYR A 163 -6.48 12.53 -14.45
N TRP A 164 -7.31 11.60 -13.95
CA TRP A 164 -6.83 10.43 -13.19
C TRP A 164 -5.89 9.56 -14.02
N THR A 165 -6.23 9.33 -15.29
CA THR A 165 -5.35 8.56 -16.20
C THR A 165 -3.97 9.21 -16.33
N ILE A 166 -3.91 10.53 -16.54
CA ILE A 166 -2.65 11.27 -16.60
C ILE A 166 -1.90 11.16 -15.27
N GLN A 167 -2.57 11.30 -14.14
CA GLN A 167 -1.97 11.19 -12.81
C GLN A 167 -1.32 9.82 -12.59
N TYR A 168 -2.00 8.73 -12.96
CA TYR A 168 -1.42 7.39 -12.86
C TYR A 168 -0.24 7.18 -13.83
N LEU A 169 -0.28 7.75 -15.04
CA LEU A 169 0.86 7.72 -15.96
C LEU A 169 2.06 8.48 -15.41
N VAL A 170 1.84 9.66 -14.81
CA VAL A 170 2.88 10.43 -14.14
C VAL A 170 3.47 9.62 -12.99
N GLN A 171 2.64 9.00 -12.16
CA GLN A 171 3.13 8.15 -11.08
C GLN A 171 3.98 6.99 -11.58
N ASN A 172 3.54 6.28 -12.62
CA ASN A 172 4.30 5.18 -13.22
C ASN A 172 5.66 5.65 -13.76
N PHE A 173 5.69 6.81 -14.43
CA PHE A 173 6.94 7.41 -14.88
C PHE A 173 7.87 7.75 -13.70
N LEU A 174 7.34 8.36 -12.65
CA LEU A 174 8.14 8.72 -11.47
C LEU A 174 8.66 7.49 -10.73
N GLU A 175 7.86 6.44 -10.58
CA GLU A 175 8.29 5.19 -9.96
C GLU A 175 9.35 4.47 -10.80
N PHE A 176 9.20 4.47 -12.12
CA PHE A 176 10.21 3.93 -13.03
C PHE A 176 11.55 4.68 -12.88
N GLN A 177 11.52 6.01 -12.89
CA GLN A 177 12.73 6.82 -12.69
C GLN A 177 13.33 6.62 -11.30
N ARG A 178 12.49 6.55 -10.26
CA ARG A 178 12.93 6.26 -8.89
C ARG A 178 13.63 4.91 -8.82
N PHE A 179 13.08 3.88 -9.46
CA PHE A 179 13.69 2.55 -9.52
C PHE A 179 15.06 2.60 -10.21
N GLU A 180 15.14 3.20 -11.39
CA GLU A 180 16.40 3.33 -12.14
C GLU A 180 17.48 4.08 -11.33
N TRP A 181 17.12 5.18 -10.68
CA TRP A 181 18.06 5.96 -9.87
C TRP A 181 18.38 5.33 -8.52
N SER A 182 17.50 4.46 -8.02
CA SER A 182 17.73 3.74 -6.76
C SER A 182 18.74 2.61 -6.87
N LYS A 183 19.13 2.21 -8.10
CA LYS A 183 20.15 1.17 -8.34
C LYS A 183 21.53 1.51 -7.73
N THR A 184 21.87 2.79 -7.62
CA THR A 184 23.14 3.25 -7.05
C THR A 184 23.03 3.65 -5.59
N LYS A 185 21.94 4.35 -5.22
CA LYS A 185 21.65 4.79 -3.85
C LYS A 185 20.14 4.88 -3.68
N PRO A 186 19.57 4.48 -2.52
CA PRO A 186 18.13 4.65 -2.28
C PRO A 186 17.66 6.10 -2.51
N VAL A 187 16.66 6.28 -3.38
CA VAL A 187 16.06 7.58 -3.72
C VAL A 187 14.58 7.57 -3.35
N THR A 188 14.09 8.65 -2.72
CA THR A 188 12.66 8.81 -2.45
C THR A 188 11.92 9.32 -3.69
N LEU A 189 10.60 9.16 -3.74
CA LEU A 189 9.80 9.74 -4.84
C LEU A 189 9.90 11.28 -4.87
N GLY A 190 10.01 11.91 -3.69
CA GLY A 190 10.22 13.36 -3.58
C GLY A 190 11.56 13.82 -4.16
N ASP A 191 12.64 13.08 -3.91
CA ASP A 191 13.95 13.37 -4.50
C ASP A 191 13.92 13.19 -6.02
N THR A 192 13.20 12.18 -6.50
CA THR A 192 12.99 11.93 -7.93
C THR A 192 12.31 13.13 -8.60
N VAL A 193 11.20 13.60 -8.03
CA VAL A 193 10.50 14.79 -8.55
C VAL A 193 11.36 16.04 -8.46
N ARG A 194 12.10 16.26 -7.35
CA ARG A 194 12.99 17.41 -7.21
C ARG A 194 14.05 17.41 -8.31
N ARG A 195 14.68 16.26 -8.56
CA ARG A 195 15.70 16.12 -9.60
C ARG A 195 15.14 16.43 -10.99
N ILE A 196 14.01 15.83 -11.38
CA ILE A 196 13.36 16.08 -12.68
C ILE A 196 13.04 17.57 -12.85
N ARG A 197 12.48 18.21 -11.82
CA ARG A 197 12.17 19.65 -11.84
C ARG A 197 13.44 20.50 -11.99
N SER A 198 14.51 20.16 -11.28
CA SER A 198 15.79 20.86 -11.41
C SER A 198 16.42 20.69 -12.80
N GLU A 199 16.36 19.48 -13.37
CA GLU A 199 16.85 19.21 -14.73
C GLU A 199 16.05 20.01 -15.78
N MET A 200 14.72 20.03 -15.65
CA MET A 200 13.83 20.83 -16.52
C MET A 200 14.13 22.34 -16.42
N LEU A 201 14.32 22.85 -15.20
CA LEU A 201 14.70 24.25 -15.00
C LEU A 201 16.06 24.57 -15.62
N GLY A 202 17.04 23.68 -15.45
CA GLY A 202 18.36 23.80 -16.09
C GLY A 202 18.25 23.86 -17.62
N GLN A 203 17.43 23.00 -18.22
CA GLN A 203 17.18 23.02 -19.67
C GLN A 203 16.54 24.33 -20.14
N LEU A 204 15.59 24.88 -19.37
CA LEU A 204 15.00 26.19 -19.68
C LEU A 204 16.04 27.32 -19.62
N VAL A 205 16.95 27.29 -18.64
CA VAL A 205 18.05 28.27 -18.53
C VAL A 205 19.01 28.13 -19.70
N VAL A 206 19.38 26.90 -20.09
CA VAL A 206 20.23 26.65 -21.26
C VAL A 206 19.57 27.15 -22.54
N TYR A 207 18.27 26.87 -22.72
CA TYR A 207 17.50 27.37 -23.85
C TYR A 207 17.52 28.90 -23.91
N ALA A 208 17.22 29.58 -22.80
CA ALA A 208 17.24 31.04 -22.75
C ALA A 208 18.63 31.63 -23.05
N TYR A 209 19.69 30.99 -22.57
CA TYR A 209 21.08 31.37 -22.85
C TYR A 209 21.40 31.24 -24.35
N GLN A 210 21.03 30.13 -24.97
CA GLN A 210 21.25 29.88 -26.41
C GLN A 210 20.50 30.90 -27.29
N GLU A 211 19.25 31.21 -26.96
CA GLU A 211 18.48 32.25 -27.66
C GLU A 211 19.11 33.65 -27.48
N GLY A 212 19.67 33.92 -26.30
CA GLY A 212 20.44 35.13 -26.05
C GLY A 212 21.69 35.23 -26.94
N MET A 213 22.44 34.13 -27.09
CA MET A 213 23.59 34.07 -28.01
C MET A 213 23.18 34.25 -29.48
N ALA A 214 22.01 33.74 -29.87
CA ALA A 214 21.43 33.93 -31.19
C ALA A 214 20.86 35.33 -31.43
N SER A 215 20.92 36.23 -30.42
CA SER A 215 20.32 37.56 -30.46
C SER A 215 18.81 37.54 -30.74
N THR A 216 18.12 36.46 -30.34
CA THR A 216 16.67 36.37 -30.47
C THR A 216 16.00 37.41 -29.57
N PRO A 217 15.11 38.26 -30.10
CA PRO A 217 14.37 39.22 -29.27
C PRO A 217 13.66 38.55 -28.09
N LEU A 218 13.83 39.09 -26.88
CA LEU A 218 13.22 38.54 -25.65
C LEU A 218 11.70 38.32 -25.78
N LYS A 219 11.00 39.21 -26.49
CA LYS A 219 9.57 39.08 -26.77
C LYS A 219 9.22 37.77 -27.48
N ILE A 220 10.08 37.29 -28.38
CA ILE A 220 9.90 36.02 -29.08
C ILE A 220 10.12 34.86 -28.11
N VAL A 221 11.19 34.89 -27.31
CA VAL A 221 11.48 33.86 -26.30
C VAL A 221 10.33 33.73 -25.30
N LEU A 222 9.83 34.84 -24.74
CA LEU A 222 8.70 34.86 -23.81
C LEU A 222 7.43 34.33 -24.47
N LYS A 223 7.16 34.71 -25.73
CA LYS A 223 6.02 34.18 -26.49
C LYS A 223 6.12 32.67 -26.70
N THR A 224 7.29 32.15 -27.04
CA THR A 224 7.54 30.71 -27.23
C THR A 224 7.31 29.94 -25.94
N LEU A 225 7.81 30.46 -24.81
CA LEU A 225 7.63 29.87 -23.49
C LEU A 225 6.23 30.12 -22.88
N LYS A 226 5.36 30.85 -23.59
CA LYS A 226 4.02 31.26 -23.14
C LYS A 226 4.05 32.01 -21.79
N LEU A 227 5.09 32.82 -21.60
CA LEU A 227 5.24 33.68 -20.44
C LEU A 227 4.68 35.07 -20.74
N ILE A 228 4.06 35.69 -19.75
CA ILE A 228 3.59 37.08 -19.84
C ILE A 228 4.81 37.99 -19.71
N ALA A 229 4.95 38.93 -20.64
CA ALA A 229 6.01 39.94 -20.66
C ALA A 229 5.65 41.16 -19.80
#